data_AF-A0A164SD96-F1
#
_entry.id   AF-A0A164SD96-F1
#
_cell.length_a   1.000
_cell.length_b   1.000
_cell.length_c   1.000
_cell.angle_alpha   90.00
_cell.angle_beta   90.00
_cell.angle_gamma   90.00
#
_symmetry.space_group_name_H-M   'P 1'
#
loop_
_entity.id
_entity.type
_entity.pdbx_description
1 polymer ?
#
loop_
_entity_poly.entity_id
_entity_poly.type
_entity_poly.pdbx_seq_one_letter_code
_entity_poly.pdbx_strand_id
1 'polypeptide(L)'
;METWFPVLFAHYMELSKDCCLRYPNLHVIAPGCPFMAMLVNVGPLAVCETHIDSRNLVAGLCAILVLGAFDHTLGGHLILMEAKVICEGLVGCIFLIPSAACLKKLDLLIVFLSALEY
;
A
#
# COMPACT_ATOMS: atom_id res chain seq x y z
N MET A 1 0.69 -13.21 2.28
CA MET A 1 0.77 -12.94 3.74
C MET A 1 0.64 -14.20 4.57
N GLU A 2 -0.25 -15.13 4.22
CA GLU A 2 -0.47 -16.39 4.97
C GLU A 2 0.81 -17.12 5.39
N THR A 3 1.80 -17.27 4.50
CA THR A 3 3.06 -17.97 4.82
C THR A 3 3.98 -17.18 5.76
N TRP A 4 4.14 -15.88 5.54
CA TRP A 4 5.17 -15.06 6.21
C TRP A 4 4.64 -14.31 7.45
N PHE A 5 3.33 -14.03 7.48
CA PHE A 5 2.63 -13.33 8.56
C PHE A 5 1.31 -14.05 8.90
N PRO A 6 1.35 -15.34 9.28
CA PRO A 6 0.14 -16.17 9.41
C PRO A 6 -0.85 -15.64 10.45
N VAL A 7 -0.35 -15.11 11.57
CA VAL A 7 -1.20 -14.57 12.65
C VAL A 7 -1.95 -13.32 12.17
N LEU A 8 -1.25 -12.39 11.51
CA LEU A 8 -1.86 -11.18 10.99
C LEU A 8 -2.83 -11.49 9.84
N PHE A 9 -2.48 -12.45 8.98
CA PHE A 9 -3.35 -12.93 7.93
C PHE A 9 -4.66 -13.50 8.49
N ALA A 10 -4.59 -14.38 9.48
CA ALA A 10 -5.78 -14.95 10.12
C ALA A 10 -6.66 -13.85 10.75
N HIS A 11 -6.04 -12.88 11.43
CA HIS A 11 -6.74 -11.74 12.01
C HIS A 11 -7.45 -10.87 10.96
N TYR A 12 -6.79 -10.60 9.83
CA TYR A 12 -7.38 -9.88 8.70
C TYR A 12 -8.58 -10.62 8.10
N MET A 13 -8.48 -11.94 7.93
CA MET A 13 -9.58 -12.76 7.40
C MET A 13 -10.78 -12.79 8.36
N GLU A 14 -10.54 -12.87 9.66
CA GLU A 14 -11.58 -12.81 10.69
C GLU A 14 -12.30 -11.46 10.68
N LEU A 15 -11.54 -10.35 10.70
CA LEU A 15 -12.10 -9.00 10.61
C LEU A 15 -12.93 -8.81 9.33
N SER A 16 -12.43 -9.30 8.18
CA SER A 16 -13.16 -9.22 6.92
C SER A 16 -14.49 -9.96 6.98
N LYS A 17 -14.50 -11.16 7.56
CA LYS A 17 -15.72 -11.94 7.74
C LYS A 17 -16.73 -11.21 8.62
N ASP A 18 -16.30 -10.67 9.75
CA ASP A 18 -17.15 -9.93 10.68
C ASP A 18 -17.72 -8.65 10.04
N CYS A 19 -16.89 -7.92 9.28
CA CYS A 19 -17.32 -6.75 8.52
C CYS A 19 -18.38 -7.10 7.48
N CYS A 20 -18.21 -8.17 6.70
CA CYS A 20 -19.20 -8.60 5.71
C CYS A 20 -20.51 -9.07 6.36
N LEU A 21 -20.47 -9.68 7.56
CA LEU A 21 -21.69 -10.03 8.31
C LEU A 21 -22.44 -8.78 8.79
N ARG A 22 -21.72 -7.74 9.23
CA ARG A 22 -22.30 -6.49 9.72
C ARG A 22 -22.77 -5.57 8.59
N TYR A 23 -22.10 -5.60 7.45
CA TYR A 23 -22.37 -4.74 6.30
C TYR A 23 -22.62 -5.61 5.06
N PRO A 24 -23.87 -6.04 4.79
CA PRO A 24 -24.18 -7.00 3.74
C PRO A 24 -23.80 -6.56 2.31
N ASN A 25 -23.65 -5.25 2.10
CA ASN A 25 -23.25 -4.67 0.82
C ASN A 25 -21.72 -4.50 0.68
N LEU A 26 -20.94 -4.87 1.72
CA LEU A 26 -19.49 -4.85 1.66
C LEU A 26 -19.00 -6.11 0.97
N HIS A 27 -18.29 -5.93 -0.14
CA HIS A 27 -17.70 -7.01 -0.91
C HIS A 27 -16.20 -7.09 -0.64
N VAL A 28 -15.67 -8.32 -0.58
CA VAL A 28 -14.22 -8.54 -0.55
C VAL A 28 -13.59 -8.19 -1.90
N ILE A 29 -12.32 -7.77 -1.89
CA ILE A 29 -11.59 -7.44 -3.13
C ILE A 29 -11.47 -8.66 -4.04
N ALA A 30 -11.11 -9.80 -3.46
CA ALA A 30 -11.01 -11.09 -4.14
C ALA A 30 -11.12 -12.22 -3.11
N PRO A 31 -11.54 -13.44 -3.51
CA PRO A 31 -11.53 -14.60 -2.63
C PRO A 31 -10.13 -14.83 -2.03
N GLY A 32 -10.05 -14.95 -0.70
CA GLY A 32 -8.78 -15.17 0.01
C GLY A 32 -7.88 -13.94 0.13
N CYS A 33 -8.32 -12.77 -0.34
CA CYS A 33 -7.59 -11.52 -0.12
C CYS A 33 -7.76 -11.07 1.35
N PRO A 34 -6.66 -10.82 2.09
CA PRO A 34 -6.75 -10.40 3.49
C PRO A 34 -6.96 -8.88 3.62
N PHE A 35 -7.10 -8.14 2.52
CA PHE A 35 -7.35 -6.70 2.52
C PHE A 35 -8.81 -6.40 2.18
N MET A 36 -9.40 -5.43 2.87
CA MET A 36 -10.80 -5.02 2.66
C MET A 36 -10.95 -3.78 1.76
N ALA A 37 -9.86 -3.06 1.51
CA ALA A 37 -9.84 -1.89 0.66
C ALA A 37 -8.55 -1.84 -0.18
N MET A 38 -8.65 -1.25 -1.37
CA MET A 38 -7.54 -1.02 -2.28
C MET A 38 -7.70 0.37 -2.88
N LEU A 39 -6.59 1.09 -2.99
CA LEU A 39 -6.49 2.35 -3.72
C LEU A 39 -5.51 2.15 -4.88
N VAL A 40 -5.78 2.79 -6.01
CA VAL A 40 -4.90 2.77 -7.18
C VAL A 40 -4.48 4.20 -7.49
N ASN A 41 -3.17 4.45 -7.50
CA ASN A 41 -2.59 5.71 -7.94
C ASN A 41 -2.20 5.57 -9.41
N VAL A 42 -2.81 6.37 -10.30
CA VAL A 42 -2.62 6.27 -11.76
C VAL A 42 -1.94 7.55 -12.27
N GLY A 43 -0.90 7.38 -13.10
CA GLY A 43 -0.12 8.46 -13.70
C GLY A 43 -0.80 9.15 -14.90
N PRO A 44 -0.13 10.14 -15.51
CA PRO A 44 1.32 10.23 -15.69
C PRO A 44 2.11 10.88 -14.54
N LEU A 45 1.44 11.48 -13.55
CA LEU A 45 2.05 11.95 -12.30
C LEU A 45 1.15 11.56 -11.12
N ALA A 46 1.56 10.54 -10.35
CA ALA A 46 0.79 10.02 -9.22
C ALA A 46 1.51 10.35 -7.90
N VAL A 47 1.31 11.55 -7.37
CA VAL A 47 1.89 11.94 -6.08
C VAL A 47 0.88 11.71 -4.97
N CYS A 48 1.32 11.07 -3.89
CA CYS A 48 0.56 11.03 -2.64
C CYS A 48 1.11 12.07 -1.68
N GLU A 49 0.23 12.96 -1.22
CA GLU A 49 0.56 13.92 -0.17
C GLU A 49 0.95 13.21 1.12
N THR A 50 1.74 13.92 1.91
CA THR A 50 2.22 13.42 3.18
C THR A 50 1.09 13.09 4.15
N HIS A 51 0.93 11.83 4.54
CA HIS A 51 -0.16 11.44 5.45
C HIS A 51 0.19 10.25 6.36
N ILE A 52 -0.78 9.82 7.17
CA ILE A 52 -0.75 8.55 7.90
C ILE A 52 -2.05 7.85 7.55
N ASP A 53 -2.00 6.54 7.32
CA ASP A 53 -3.20 5.73 7.14
C ASP A 53 -3.90 5.47 8.47
N SER A 54 -4.39 6.52 9.12
CA SER A 54 -5.00 6.48 10.46
C SER A 54 -6.25 5.58 10.56
N ARG A 55 -6.80 5.16 9.42
CA ARG A 55 -7.95 4.22 9.34
C ARG A 55 -7.52 2.75 9.20
N ASN A 56 -6.24 2.48 8.95
CA ASN A 56 -5.73 1.11 8.92
C ASN A 56 -5.54 0.58 10.34
N LEU A 57 -5.49 -0.75 10.46
CA LEU A 57 -5.14 -1.39 11.73
C LEU A 57 -3.72 -0.96 12.13
N VAL A 58 -3.56 -0.42 13.34
CA VAL A 58 -2.25 0.08 13.83
C VAL A 58 -1.18 -1.00 13.80
N ALA A 59 -1.50 -2.21 14.25
CA ALA A 59 -0.58 -3.36 14.20
C ALA A 59 -0.57 -4.07 12.82
N GLY A 60 -1.23 -3.49 11.82
CA GLY A 60 -1.40 -4.04 10.49
C GLY A 60 -0.25 -3.73 9.54
N LEU A 61 -0.22 -4.47 8.43
CA LEU A 61 0.59 -4.18 7.25
C LEU A 61 -0.32 -3.75 6.09
N CYS A 62 0.15 -2.78 5.31
CA CYS A 62 -0.37 -2.41 4.01
C CYS A 62 0.56 -2.96 2.91
N ALA A 63 -0.02 -3.43 1.81
CA ALA A 63 0.72 -3.89 0.64
C ALA A 63 0.64 -2.84 -0.48
N ILE A 64 1.79 -2.36 -0.94
CA ILE A 64 1.89 -1.45 -2.08
C ILE A 64 2.51 -2.24 -3.22
N LEU A 65 1.72 -2.52 -4.25
CA LEU A 65 2.17 -3.17 -5.47
C LEU A 65 2.58 -2.11 -6.50
N VAL A 66 3.83 -2.17 -6.94
CA VAL A 66 4.38 -1.21 -7.90
C VAL A 66 4.22 -1.77 -9.32
N LEU A 67 3.47 -1.07 -10.16
CA LEU A 67 3.18 -1.48 -11.54
C LEU A 67 3.40 -0.33 -12.52
N GLY A 68 3.55 -0.66 -13.80
CA GLY A 68 3.69 0.30 -14.89
C GLY A 68 5.01 0.15 -15.63
N ALA A 69 5.33 1.13 -16.47
CA ALA A 69 6.60 1.22 -17.19
C ALA A 69 7.21 2.59 -16.90
N PHE A 70 8.30 2.61 -16.13
CA PHE A 70 9.01 3.82 -15.74
C PHE A 70 10.44 3.46 -15.31
N ASP A 71 11.32 4.47 -15.29
CA ASP A 71 12.66 4.34 -14.72
C ASP A 71 12.57 4.48 -13.19
N HIS A 72 12.82 3.38 -12.48
CA HIS A 72 12.74 3.31 -11.03
C HIS A 72 13.81 4.11 -10.29
N THR A 73 14.82 4.63 -11.00
CA THR A 73 15.83 5.53 -10.43
C THR A 73 15.40 7.00 -10.50
N LEU A 74 14.44 7.30 -11.37
CA LEU A 74 13.86 8.63 -11.55
C LEU A 74 12.47 8.74 -10.91
N GLY A 75 11.91 7.63 -10.44
CA GLY A 75 10.52 7.57 -10.05
C GLY A 75 10.06 6.31 -9.33
N GLY A 76 8.81 6.31 -8.87
CA GLY A 76 8.23 5.18 -8.15
C GLY A 76 8.85 4.92 -6.78
N HIS A 77 9.26 5.98 -6.07
CA HIS A 77 9.94 5.86 -4.79
C HIS A 77 8.93 5.80 -3.62
N LEU A 78 9.22 4.96 -2.62
CA LEU A 78 8.56 4.98 -1.33
C LEU A 78 9.40 5.79 -0.35
N ILE A 79 8.82 6.85 0.23
CA ILE A 79 9.50 7.71 1.18
C ILE A 79 8.87 7.56 2.56
N LEU A 80 9.63 7.01 3.50
CA LEU A 80 9.25 6.87 4.91
C LEU A 80 10.01 7.92 5.71
N MET A 81 9.42 9.10 5.86
CA MET A 81 10.11 10.28 6.40
C MET A 81 10.60 10.10 7.83
N GLU A 82 9.79 9.52 8.73
CA GLU A 82 10.20 9.27 10.12
C GLU A 82 11.33 8.23 10.21
N ALA A 83 11.25 7.20 9.38
CA ALA A 83 12.30 6.18 9.29
C ALA A 83 13.57 6.73 8.61
N LYS A 84 13.49 7.89 7.95
CA LYS A 84 14.54 8.46 7.09
C LYS A 84 15.01 7.47 6.01
N VAL A 85 14.05 6.74 5.45
CA VAL A 85 14.28 5.74 4.41
C VAL A 85 13.63 6.19 3.12
N ILE A 86 14.37 6.05 2.03
CA ILE A 86 13.87 6.16 0.65
C ILE A 86 14.15 4.81 0.00
N CYS A 87 13.13 4.22 -0.60
CA CYS A 87 13.23 2.96 -1.33
C CYS A 87 12.81 3.15 -2.79
N GLU A 88 13.64 2.70 -3.73
CA GLU A 88 13.25 2.61 -5.13
C GLU A 88 12.25 1.47 -5.35
N GLY A 89 11.09 1.78 -5.92
CA GLY A 89 10.07 0.79 -6.27
C GLY A 89 10.34 0.21 -7.65
N LEU A 90 11.04 -0.92 -7.71
CA LEU A 90 11.16 -1.69 -8.95
C LEU A 90 9.77 -2.12 -9.42
N VAL A 91 9.54 -2.04 -10.74
CA VAL A 91 8.30 -2.55 -11.34
C VAL A 91 8.11 -4.04 -10.97
N GLY A 92 6.94 -4.38 -10.45
CA GLY A 92 6.58 -5.71 -9.98
C GLY A 92 6.92 -5.99 -8.52
N CYS A 93 7.59 -5.07 -7.81
CA CYS A 93 7.86 -5.25 -6.38
C CYS A 93 6.62 -4.98 -5.52
N ILE A 94 6.66 -5.50 -4.29
CA ILE A 94 5.65 -5.28 -3.26
C ILE A 94 6.35 -4.74 -2.02
N PHE A 95 5.94 -3.57 -1.56
CA PHE A 95 6.30 -3.09 -0.23
C PHE A 95 5.25 -3.53 0.78
N LEU A 96 5.70 -4.05 1.92
CA LEU A 96 4.86 -4.33 3.08
C LEU A 96 5.26 -3.37 4.20
N ILE A 97 4.38 -2.44 4.56
CA ILE A 97 4.67 -1.39 5.55
C ILE A 97 3.61 -1.31 6.65
N PRO A 98 3.99 -0.96 7.88
CA PRO A 98 3.03 -0.69 8.95
C PRO A 98 2.46 0.73 8.83
N SER A 99 1.62 0.96 7.82
CA SER A 99 1.25 2.32 7.38
C SER A 99 0.44 3.16 8.38
N ALA A 100 -0.20 2.53 9.37
CA ALA A 100 -0.87 3.20 10.48
C ALA A 100 0.05 3.47 11.70
N ALA A 101 1.12 2.70 11.87
CA ALA A 101 2.04 2.82 13.02
C ALA A 101 3.26 3.71 12.73
N CYS A 102 3.67 3.83 11.47
CA CYS A 102 4.61 4.87 11.06
C CYS A 102 3.90 6.22 11.24
N LEU A 103 4.23 6.93 12.33
CA LEU A 103 3.63 8.20 12.66
C LEU A 103 4.17 9.29 11.71
N LYS A 104 3.56 10.48 11.76
CA LYS A 104 3.77 11.69 10.95
C LYS A 104 4.67 11.52 9.72
N LYS A 105 4.05 11.29 8.56
CA LYS A 105 4.56 11.51 7.20
C LYS A 105 4.99 10.26 6.42
N LEU A 106 4.00 9.55 5.89
CA LEU A 106 4.13 8.76 4.67
C LEU A 106 3.98 9.70 3.48
N ASP A 107 5.10 9.99 2.81
CA ASP A 107 5.06 10.51 1.45
C ASP A 107 5.18 9.32 0.52
N LEU A 108 4.05 8.85 -0.01
CA LEU A 108 4.11 7.94 -1.14
C LEU A 108 4.33 8.77 -2.40
N LEU A 109 5.56 9.20 -2.60
CA LEU A 109 5.96 9.90 -3.81
C LEU A 109 6.16 8.89 -4.95
N ILE A 110 5.06 8.38 -5.53
CA ILE A 110 5.13 7.72 -6.86
C ILE A 110 5.31 8.82 -7.92
N VAL A 111 6.42 9.57 -7.85
CA VAL A 111 6.81 10.45 -8.94
C VAL A 111 7.06 9.56 -10.13
N PHE A 112 6.19 9.64 -11.13
CA PHE A 112 6.53 9.24 -12.48
C PHE A 112 7.12 10.50 -13.12
N LEU A 113 8.44 10.60 -13.21
CA LEU A 113 9.01 11.40 -14.28
C LEU A 113 9.01 10.46 -15.49
N SER A 114 7.95 10.51 -16.31
CA SER A 114 8.08 9.96 -17.65
C SER A 114 9.14 10.80 -18.34
N ALA A 115 10.35 10.27 -18.49
CA ALA A 115 11.23 10.70 -19.56
C ALA A 115 10.62 10.22 -20.89
N LEU A 116 9.52 10.88 -21.29
CA LEU A 116 9.18 11.01 -22.69
C LEU A 116 9.74 12.36 -23.10
N GLU A 117 11.02 12.36 -23.44
CA GLU A 117 11.45 13.29 -24.49
C GLU A 117 10.80 12.79 -25.78
N TYR A 118 9.69 13.43 -26.17
CA TYR A 118 9.41 13.89 -27.53
C TYR A 118 8.43 15.07 -27.48
#